data_AF-A0A3D1TY50-F1
#
_entry.id   AF-A0A3D1TY50-F1
#
_cell.length_a   1.000
_cell.length_b   1.000
_cell.length_c   1.000
_cell.angle_alpha   90.00
_cell.angle_beta   90.00
_cell.angle_gamma   90.00
#
_symmetry.space_group_name_H-M   'P 1'
#
loop_
_entity.id
_entity.type
_entity.pdbx_description
1 polymer ?
#
loop_
_entity_poly.entity_id
_entity_poly.type
_entity_poly.pdbx_seq_one_letter_code
_entity_poly.pdbx_strand_id
1 'polypeptide(L)' 'MWVPSVMIDFDLNGRKLALDESAVRELHAKALAGSGSSSTLNDLAVILQRALAEKRPIILRRAESRTLRRLLDETKD' A
#
# COMPACT_ATOMS: atom_id res chain seq x y z
N MET A 1 13.10 6.90 22.60
CA MET A 1 13.12 7.88 21.50
C MET A 1 11.89 7.61 20.65
N TRP A 2 10.87 8.46 20.70
CA TRP A 2 9.66 8.27 19.89
C TRP A 2 9.97 8.76 18.48
N VAL A 3 10.10 7.85 17.52
CA VAL A 3 10.25 8.23 16.11
C VAL A 3 8.84 8.55 15.61
N PRO A 4 8.55 9.78 15.15
CA PRO A 4 7.25 10.06 14.56
C PRO A 4 7.05 9.15 13.35
N SER A 5 5.97 8.36 13.37
CA SER A 5 5.60 7.50 12.25
C SER A 5 5.25 8.37 11.06
N VAL A 6 6.00 8.24 9.98
CA VAL A 6 5.69 8.93 8.73
C VAL A 6 4.39 8.35 8.18
N MET A 7 3.38 9.21 8.04
CA MET A 7 2.11 8.86 7.41
C MET A 7 2.23 9.02 5.90
N ILE A 8 1.69 8.06 5.16
CA ILE A 8 1.63 8.04 3.71
C ILE A 8 0.16 8.02 3.31
N ASP A 9 -0.24 9.00 2.52
CA ASP A 9 -1.63 9.16 2.07
C ASP A 9 -1.90 8.36 0.79
N PHE A 10 -3.01 7.64 0.79
CA PHE A 10 -3.54 6.90 -0.36
C PHE A 10 -4.94 7.40 -0.69
N ASP A 11 -5.18 7.67 -1.97
CA ASP A 11 -6.52 7.89 -2.51
C ASP A 11 -7.00 6.60 -3.21
N LEU A 12 -7.99 5.95 -2.61
CA LEU A 12 -8.60 4.71 -3.06
C LEU A 12 -9.87 5.01 -3.85
N ASN A 13 -9.72 5.67 -4.99
CA ASN A 13 -10.80 6.07 -5.88
C ASN A 13 -11.85 6.96 -5.18
N GLY A 14 -11.40 8.08 -4.62
CA GLY A 14 -12.18 9.06 -3.88
C GLY A 14 -12.25 8.82 -2.38
N ARG A 15 -11.56 7.79 -1.87
CA ARG A 15 -11.49 7.49 -0.43
C ARG A 15 -10.07 7.64 0.08
N LYS A 16 -9.84 8.63 0.94
CA LYS A 16 -8.54 8.87 1.56
C LYS A 16 -8.26 7.85 2.68
N LEU A 17 -7.07 7.29 2.68
CA LEU A 17 -6.54 6.41 3.71
C LEU A 17 -5.11 6.83 4.01
N ALA A 18 -4.82 7.15 5.26
CA ALA A 18 -3.45 7.41 5.71
C ALA A 18 -2.93 6.16 6.42
N LEU A 19 -1.78 5.66 5.99
CA LEU A 19 -1.10 4.50 6.60
C LEU A 19 0.26 4.93 7.11
N ASP A 20 0.68 4.41 8.26
CA ASP A 20 2.05 4.60 8.70
C ASP A 20 3.04 3.80 7.81
N GLU A 21 4.30 4.23 7.81
CA GLU A 21 5.36 3.62 7.01
C GLU A 21 5.51 2.11 7.27
N SER A 22 5.28 1.63 8.50
CA SER A 22 5.42 0.21 8.84
C SER A 22 4.30 -0.62 8.21
N ALA A 23 3.06 -0.14 8.26
CA ALA A 23 1.94 -0.75 7.56
C ALA A 23 2.16 -0.80 6.04
N VAL A 24 2.70 0.28 5.44
CA VAL A 24 3.00 0.31 4.01
C VAL A 24 4.10 -0.70 3.64
N ARG A 25 5.12 -0.86 4.50
CA ARG A 25 6.17 -1.89 4.32
C ARG A 25 5.61 -3.30 4.39
N GLU A 26 4.70 -3.58 5.32
CA GLU A 26 4.06 -4.88 5.42
C GLU A 26 3.20 -5.19 4.19
N LEU A 27 2.38 -4.23 3.74
CA LEU A 27 1.55 -4.36 2.55
C LEU A 27 2.40 -4.56 1.29
N HIS A 28 3.54 -3.86 1.19
CA HIS A 28 4.50 -4.07 0.11
C HIS A 28 5.04 -5.50 0.10
N ALA A 29 5.44 -6.03 1.26
CA ALA A 29 5.95 -7.40 1.35
C ALA A 29 4.89 -8.44 0.93
N LYS A 30 3.64 -8.29 1.38
CA LYS A 30 2.53 -9.16 0.99
C LYS A 30 2.23 -9.08 -0.52
N ALA A 31 2.19 -7.86 -1.08
CA ALA A 31 1.99 -7.66 -2.51
C ALA A 31 3.13 -8.28 -3.34
N LEU A 32 4.38 -8.11 -2.91
CA LEU A 32 5.54 -8.65 -3.58
C LEU A 32 5.55 -10.19 -3.57
N ALA A 33 5.17 -10.82 -2.46
CA ALA A 33 5.09 -12.28 -2.34
C ALA A 33 4.09 -12.90 -3.34
N GLY A 34 3.00 -12.19 -3.66
CA GLY A 34 2.01 -12.63 -4.64
C GLY A 34 2.25 -12.17 -6.08
N SER A 35 3.27 -11.34 -6.32
CA SER A 35 3.51 -10.65 -7.61
C SER A 35 3.71 -11.61 -8.79
N GLY A 36 4.31 -12.78 -8.55
CA GLY A 36 4.51 -13.81 -9.59
C GLY A 36 3.21 -14.46 -10.10
N SER A 37 2.10 -14.29 -9.40
CA SER A 37 0.79 -14.88 -9.73
C SER A 37 -0.26 -13.86 -10.20
N SER A 38 0.02 -12.56 -10.05
CA SER A 38 -0.93 -11.49 -10.39
C SER A 38 -0.19 -10.22 -10.79
N SER A 39 -0.45 -9.75 -12.01
CA SER A 39 0.05 -8.46 -12.48
C SER A 39 -0.41 -7.30 -11.60
N THR A 40 -1.64 -7.35 -11.06
CA THR A 40 -2.15 -6.31 -10.15
C THR A 40 -1.41 -6.30 -8.81
N LEU A 41 -0.98 -7.45 -8.28
CA LEU A 41 -0.16 -7.49 -7.07
C LEU A 41 1.26 -6.96 -7.33
N ASN A 42 1.82 -7.28 -8.50
CA ASN A 42 3.10 -6.71 -8.93
C ASN A 42 3.03 -5.17 -9.04
N ASP A 43 2.01 -4.65 -9.73
CA ASP A 43 1.81 -3.21 -9.89
C ASP A 43 1.63 -2.53 -8.52
N LEU A 44 0.84 -3.14 -7.64
CA LEU A 44 0.66 -2.63 -6.27
C LEU A 44 1.98 -2.61 -5.49
N ALA A 45 2.81 -3.65 -5.60
CA ALA A 45 4.11 -3.68 -4.94
C ALA A 45 5.02 -2.53 -5.42
N VAL A 46 5.10 -2.30 -6.73
CA VAL A 46 5.86 -1.18 -7.30
C VAL A 46 5.34 0.17 -6.79
N ILE A 47 4.02 0.35 -6.73
CA ILE A 47 3.42 1.59 -6.25
C ILE A 47 3.73 1.82 -4.77
N LEU A 48 3.62 0.79 -3.92
CA LEU A 48 3.92 0.89 -2.48
C LEU A 48 5.40 1.18 -2.24
N GLN A 49 6.30 0.57 -3.02
CA GLN A 49 7.74 0.87 -2.97
C GLN A 49 8.02 2.35 -3.28
N ARG A 50 7.35 2.90 -4.30
CA ARG A 50 7.46 4.34 -4.64
C ARG A 50 6.88 5.22 -3.54
N ALA A 51 5.76 4.81 -2.93
CA ALA A 51 5.16 5.54 -1.81
C ALA A 51 6.14 5.69 -0.63
N LEU A 52 6.86 4.61 -0.31
CA LEU A 52 7.88 4.59 0.74
C LEU A 52 9.08 5.49 0.42
N ALA A 53 9.50 5.53 -0.85
CA ALA A 53 10.64 6.32 -1.28
C ALA A 53 10.33 7.83 -1.38
N GLU A 54 9.18 8.17 -1.97
CA GLU A 54 8.83 9.55 -2.30
C GLU A 54 8.01 10.25 -1.19
N LYS A 55 7.34 9.48 -0.31
CA LYS A 55 6.46 9.98 0.76
C LYS A 55 5.39 10.95 0.26
N ARG A 56 4.94 10.75 -0.99
CA ARG A 56 3.91 11.57 -1.64
C ARG A 56 2.55 10.87 -1.59
N PRO A 57 1.45 11.63 -1.61
CA PRO A 57 0.13 11.07 -1.78
C PRO A 57 0.04 10.24 -3.06
N ILE A 58 -0.48 9.01 -2.95
CA ILE A 58 -0.61 8.08 -4.06
C ILE A 58 -2.08 7.94 -4.43
N ILE A 59 -2.39 8.13 -5.71
CA ILE A 59 -3.73 7.85 -6.24
C ILE A 59 -3.72 6.45 -6.84
N LEU A 60 -4.52 5.56 -6.27
CA LEU A 60 -4.68 4.19 -6.76
C LEU A 60 -5.86 4.10 -7.72
N ARG A 61 -5.71 3.29 -8.77
CA ARG A 61 -6.83 2.99 -9.67
C ARG A 61 -7.71 1.92 -9.00
N ARG A 62 -8.83 1.59 -9.66
CA ARG A 62 -9.87 0.73 -9.09
C ARG A 62 -9.34 -0.67 -8.75
N ALA A 63 -8.47 -1.25 -9.58
CA ALA A 63 -7.94 -2.59 -9.36
C ALA A 63 -7.00 -2.62 -8.14
N GLU A 64 -6.03 -1.72 -8.09
CA GLU A 64 -5.05 -1.60 -7.01
C GLU A 64 -5.74 -1.21 -5.70
N SER A 65 -6.75 -0.34 -5.75
CA SER A 65 -7.56 0.03 -4.57
C SER A 65 -8.28 -1.18 -3.96
N ARG A 66 -8.82 -2.08 -4.79
CA ARG A 66 -9.48 -3.30 -4.32
C ARG A 66 -8.47 -4.29 -3.76
N THR A 67 -7.34 -4.47 -4.43
CA THR A 67 -6.26 -5.34 -3.98
C THR A 67 -5.67 -4.85 -2.66
N LEU A 68 -5.42 -3.55 -2.51
CA LEU A 68 -4.94 -2.97 -1.25
C LEU A 68 -5.95 -3.17 -0.12
N ARG A 69 -7.25 -2.93 -0.36
CA ARG A 69 -8.31 -3.19 0.64
C ARG A 69 -8.27 -4.64 1.10
N ARG A 70 -8.20 -5.58 0.17
CA ARG A 70 -8.13 -7.01 0.49
C ARG A 70 -6.92 -7.32 1.36
N LEU A 71 -5.73 -6.82 1.01
CA LEU A 71 -4.52 -7.04 1.81
C LEU A 71 -4.65 -6.42 3.21
N LEU A 72 -5.28 -5.24 3.34
CA LEU A 72 -5.55 -4.62 4.64
C LEU A 72 -6.49 -5.45 5.50
N ASP A 73 -7.52 -6.05 4.90
CA ASP A 73 -8.44 -6.93 5.62
C ASP A 73 -7.72 -8.22 6.07
N GLU A 74 -6.87 -8.80 5.22
CA GLU A 74 -5.99 -9.94 5.56
C GLU A 74 -4.88 -9.63 6.58
N THR A 75 -4.71 -8.36 6.98
CA THR A 75 -3.70 -7.92 7.97
C THR A 75 -4.30 -7.66 9.34
N LYS A 76 -5.63 -7.62 9.46
CA LYS A 76 -6.33 -7.35 10.72
C LYS A 76 -6.72 -8.62 11.48
N ASP A 77 -6.68 -9.77 10.80
CA ASP A 77 -6.85 -11.10 11.38
C ASP A 77 -5.50 -11.68 11.82
#